data_AF-A0A383DDX1-F1
#
_entry.id   AF-A0A383DDX1-F1
#
_cell.length_a   1.000
_cell.length_b   1.000
_cell.length_c   1.000
_cell.angle_alpha   90.00
_cell.angle_beta   90.00
_cell.angle_gamma   90.00
#
_symmetry.space_group_name_H-M   'P 1'
#
loop_
_entity.id
_entity.type
_entity.pdbx_description
1 polymer ?
#
loop_
_entity_poly.entity_id
_entity_poly.type
_entity_poly.pdbx_seq_one_letter_code
_entity_poly.pdbx_strand_id
1 'polypeptide(L)'
;MPILENFCKDGKEPIGKIIDGPSGNFHWVWPSQAGEPGNDWDASTNEQVLADYEKHGEKMVKLGTTGTMVANDWDVCVADGACIEACPVQIFQWYRTDKDISGIDAVNDTTEWKGEGTTEKEERLDFTDK
;
A
#
# COMPACT_ATOMS: atom_id res chain seq x y z
N MET A 1 -9.25 -10.18 1.45
CA MET A 1 -9.52 -9.06 0.54
C MET A 1 -10.98 -9.10 0.15
N PRO A 2 -11.68 -7.98 0.35
CA PRO A 2 -11.79 -7.15 -0.84
C PRO A 2 -11.64 -5.65 -0.55
N ILE A 3 -10.77 -5.04 -1.35
CA ILE A 3 -11.09 -3.74 -1.94
C ILE A 3 -12.54 -3.82 -2.41
N LEU A 4 -13.43 -2.98 -1.87
CA LEU A 4 -14.83 -3.03 -2.28
C LEU A 4 -14.90 -2.57 -3.74
N GLU A 5 -15.63 -3.29 -4.59
CA GLU A 5 -15.64 -3.07 -6.04
C GLU A 5 -16.08 -1.67 -6.49
N ASN A 6 -16.69 -0.89 -5.58
CA ASN A 6 -17.12 0.47 -5.82
C ASN A 6 -16.08 1.53 -5.43
N PHE A 7 -14.85 1.16 -5.05
CA PHE A 7 -13.82 2.11 -4.59
C PHE A 7 -13.47 3.19 -5.64
N CYS A 8 -13.58 2.84 -6.92
CA CYS A 8 -13.31 3.71 -8.07
C CYS A 8 -14.56 4.01 -8.92
N LYS A 9 -15.77 3.78 -8.36
CA LYS A 9 -17.07 4.01 -9.03
C LYS A 9 -17.84 5.13 -8.34
N ASP A 10 -19.03 5.44 -8.86
CA ASP A 10 -20.02 6.32 -8.22
C ASP A 10 -19.52 7.76 -7.96
N GLY A 11 -18.67 8.27 -8.85
CA GLY A 11 -18.13 9.63 -8.74
C GLY A 11 -17.01 9.78 -7.71
N LYS A 12 -16.45 8.69 -7.19
CA LYS A 12 -15.23 8.73 -6.39
C LYS A 12 -14.04 9.11 -7.27
N GLU A 13 -13.24 10.04 -6.77
CA GLU A 13 -12.03 10.52 -7.44
C GLU A 13 -10.80 10.08 -6.64
N PRO A 14 -9.66 9.84 -7.31
CA PRO A 14 -8.41 9.60 -6.63
C PRO A 14 -7.98 10.85 -5.84
N ILE A 15 -7.36 10.64 -4.68
CA ILE A 15 -6.89 11.69 -3.76
C ILE A 15 -5.39 11.97 -3.91
N GLY A 16 -4.68 11.15 -4.69
CA GLY A 16 -3.24 11.28 -4.87
C GLY A 16 -2.72 10.37 -5.97
N LYS A 17 -1.40 10.40 -6.16
CA LYS A 17 -0.71 9.64 -7.21
C LYS A 17 0.75 9.38 -6.80
N ILE A 18 1.16 8.11 -6.86
CA ILE A 18 2.54 7.67 -6.66
C ILE A 18 3.15 7.43 -8.05
N ILE A 19 4.30 8.03 -8.33
CA ILE A 19 4.91 8.02 -9.67
C ILE A 19 6.18 7.17 -9.65
N ASP A 20 6.24 6.18 -10.52
CA ASP A 20 7.46 5.44 -10.83
C ASP A 20 8.30 6.26 -11.82
N GLY A 21 9.38 6.87 -11.33
CA GLY A 21 10.26 7.76 -12.10
C GLY A 21 10.85 7.11 -13.35
N PRO A 22 11.54 5.95 -13.24
CA PRO A 22 12.14 5.27 -14.38
C PRO A 22 11.20 4.99 -15.55
N SER A 23 9.98 4.53 -15.28
CA SER A 23 9.03 4.16 -16.33
C SER A 23 8.05 5.27 -16.70
N GLY A 24 7.88 6.27 -15.84
CA GLY A 24 6.82 7.27 -15.93
C GLY A 24 5.42 6.71 -15.63
N ASN A 25 5.31 5.44 -15.25
CA ASN A 25 4.06 4.85 -14.79
C ASN A 25 3.68 5.39 -13.42
N PHE A 26 2.45 5.11 -12.99
CA PHE A 26 1.96 5.61 -11.73
C PHE A 26 0.82 4.77 -11.18
N HIS A 27 0.63 4.86 -9.87
CA HIS A 27 -0.52 4.34 -9.14
C HIS A 27 -1.38 5.50 -8.67
N TRP A 28 -2.70 5.39 -8.84
CA TRP A 28 -3.62 6.31 -8.17
C TRP A 28 -3.71 5.94 -6.69
N VAL A 29 -3.85 6.94 -5.83
CA VAL A 29 -4.22 6.76 -4.43
C VAL A 29 -5.71 7.05 -4.32
N TRP A 30 -6.48 6.08 -3.88
CA TRP A 30 -7.93 6.17 -3.69
C TRP A 30 -8.29 6.31 -2.21
N PRO A 31 -9.40 7.00 -1.88
CA PRO A 31 -9.87 7.09 -0.51
C PRO A 31 -10.00 5.73 0.18
N SER A 32 -9.69 5.71 1.47
CA SER A 32 -9.85 4.53 2.31
C SER A 32 -11.28 4.02 2.37
N GLN A 33 -11.40 2.69 2.38
CA GLN A 33 -12.64 1.96 2.60
C GLN A 33 -12.65 1.26 3.97
N ALA A 34 -11.62 1.45 4.77
CA ALA A 34 -11.47 0.85 6.08
C ALA A 34 -12.67 1.13 6.98
N GLY A 35 -13.28 0.06 7.51
CA GLY A 35 -14.45 0.10 8.37
C GLY A 35 -15.80 0.13 7.63
N GLU A 36 -15.80 0.15 6.30
CA GLU A 36 -17.02 -0.09 5.52
C GLU A 36 -17.42 -1.58 5.58
N PRO A 37 -18.71 -1.92 5.43
CA PRO A 37 -19.13 -3.32 5.41
C PRO A 37 -18.37 -4.15 4.38
N GLY A 38 -17.60 -5.14 4.87
CA GLY A 38 -16.76 -6.00 4.04
C GLY A 38 -15.31 -5.53 3.88
N ASN A 39 -14.90 -4.44 4.54
CA ASN A 39 -13.51 -3.99 4.63
C ASN A 39 -13.18 -3.67 6.10
N ASP A 40 -12.64 -4.67 6.82
CA ASP A 40 -12.54 -4.65 8.28
C ASP A 40 -11.28 -3.94 8.82
N TRP A 41 -10.53 -3.26 7.95
CA TRP A 41 -9.26 -2.60 8.32
C TRP A 41 -8.26 -3.57 8.96
N ASP A 42 -8.01 -4.72 8.32
CA ASP A 42 -7.22 -5.83 8.86
C ASP A 42 -5.84 -5.39 9.42
N ALA A 43 -5.16 -4.44 8.78
CA ALA A 43 -3.85 -3.95 9.25
C ALA A 43 -3.92 -3.30 10.64
N SER A 44 -5.07 -2.74 11.02
CA SER A 44 -5.29 -2.12 12.33
C SER A 44 -5.49 -3.11 13.48
N THR A 45 -5.65 -4.39 13.17
CA THR A 45 -5.86 -5.45 14.17
C THR A 45 -4.76 -6.51 14.17
N ASN A 46 -3.88 -6.49 13.16
CA ASN A 46 -2.75 -7.41 13.07
C ASN A 46 -1.64 -7.05 14.07
N GLU A 47 -1.29 -7.98 14.96
CA GLU A 47 -0.31 -7.76 16.03
C GLU A 47 1.10 -7.41 15.52
N GLN A 48 1.55 -8.01 14.42
CA GLN A 48 2.88 -7.78 13.86
C GLN A 48 2.96 -6.38 13.24
N VAL A 49 1.93 -6.01 12.47
CA VAL A 49 1.83 -4.67 11.89
C VAL A 49 1.83 -3.62 12.99
N LEU A 50 0.98 -3.77 14.02
CA LEU A 50 0.90 -2.81 15.12
C LEU A 50 2.22 -2.68 15.89
N ALA A 51 2.91 -3.80 16.13
CA ALA A 51 4.20 -3.79 16.81
C ALA A 51 5.27 -3.05 16.00
N ASP A 52 5.28 -3.16 14.67
CA ASP A 52 6.26 -2.46 13.84
C ASP A 52 5.91 -0.97 13.68
N TYR A 53 4.63 -0.60 13.59
CA TYR A 53 4.22 0.82 13.69
C TYR A 53 4.70 1.46 15.00
N GLU A 54 4.58 0.73 16.13
CA GLU A 54 5.07 1.21 17.43
C GLU A 54 6.59 1.38 17.45
N LYS A 55 7.36 0.45 16.86
CA LYS A 55 8.83 0.56 16.75
C LYS A 55 9.26 1.80 15.98
N HIS A 56 8.53 2.17 14.92
CA HIS A 56 8.79 3.38 14.14
C HIS A 56 8.30 4.66 14.82
N GLY A 57 7.52 4.56 15.90
CA GLY A 57 6.86 5.72 16.50
C GLY A 57 5.79 6.34 15.60
N GLU A 58 5.29 5.57 14.64
CA GLU A 58 4.29 5.98 13.66
C GLU A 58 2.88 5.66 14.16
N LYS A 59 1.90 6.44 13.69
CA LYS A 59 0.49 6.18 13.99
C LYS A 59 -0.14 5.41 12.84
N MET A 60 -0.85 4.34 13.18
CA MET A 60 -1.76 3.69 12.24
C MET A 60 -2.85 4.67 11.83
N VAL A 61 -2.93 4.95 10.53
CA VAL A 61 -3.94 5.80 9.90
C VAL A 61 -4.50 5.10 8.67
N LYS A 62 -5.62 5.61 8.18
CA LYS A 62 -6.23 5.11 6.96
C LYS A 62 -5.44 5.62 5.74
N LEU A 63 -4.83 4.72 5.00
CA LEU A 63 -3.95 4.97 3.85
C LEU A 63 -4.70 4.86 2.53
N GLY A 64 -5.68 3.95 2.47
CA GLY A 64 -6.49 3.69 1.30
C GLY A 64 -5.88 2.73 0.29
N THR A 65 -6.42 2.77 -0.93
CA THR A 65 -6.09 1.81 -1.98
C THR A 65 -5.18 2.44 -3.01
N THR A 66 -4.08 1.79 -3.35
CA THR A 66 -3.12 2.26 -4.37
C THR A 66 -3.16 1.37 -5.60
N GLY A 67 -3.25 1.95 -6.80
CA GLY A 67 -3.16 1.19 -8.05
C GLY A 67 -3.84 1.83 -9.27
N THR A 68 -3.73 1.15 -10.41
CA THR A 68 -4.39 1.54 -11.67
C THR A 68 -5.18 0.37 -12.26
N MET A 69 -4.46 -0.59 -12.85
CA MET A 69 -5.04 -1.82 -13.43
C MET A 69 -5.14 -2.95 -12.39
N VAL A 70 -4.17 -2.98 -11.48
CA VAL A 70 -4.15 -3.81 -10.28
C VAL A 70 -3.96 -2.86 -9.11
N ALA A 71 -4.61 -3.16 -7.98
CA ALA A 71 -4.59 -2.32 -6.81
C ALA A 71 -4.35 -3.12 -5.54
N ASN A 72 -3.69 -2.48 -4.57
CA ASN A 72 -3.47 -2.98 -3.23
C ASN A 72 -4.15 -2.05 -2.23
N ASP A 73 -4.91 -2.60 -1.29
CA ASP A 73 -5.50 -1.82 -0.21
C ASP A 73 -4.56 -1.85 0.99
N TRP A 74 -3.92 -0.71 1.24
CA TRP A 74 -2.91 -0.57 2.28
C TRP A 74 -3.53 -0.60 3.68
N ASP A 75 -4.85 -0.42 3.80
CA ASP A 75 -5.56 -0.55 5.07
C ASP A 75 -5.79 -2.01 5.46
N VAL A 76 -5.93 -2.92 4.49
CA VAL A 76 -6.09 -4.35 4.77
C VAL A 76 -4.79 -5.14 4.59
N CYS A 77 -3.80 -4.58 3.89
CA CYS A 77 -2.51 -5.21 3.68
C CYS A 77 -1.77 -5.41 5.01
N VAL A 78 -1.56 -6.68 5.38
CA VAL A 78 -0.76 -7.09 6.54
C VAL A 78 0.70 -7.37 6.21
N ALA A 79 1.17 -6.96 5.02
CA ALA A 79 2.54 -7.16 4.56
C ALA A 79 2.99 -8.65 4.52
N ASP A 80 2.05 -9.56 4.21
CA ASP A 80 2.37 -10.99 4.06
C ASP A 80 3.16 -11.28 2.78
N GLY A 81 3.04 -10.43 1.75
CA GLY A 81 3.80 -10.58 0.50
C GLY A 81 3.30 -11.67 -0.45
N ALA A 82 2.17 -12.32 -0.16
CA ALA A 82 1.55 -13.28 -1.09
C ALA A 82 1.27 -12.68 -2.49
N CYS A 83 0.99 -11.37 -2.60
CA CYS A 83 0.79 -10.69 -3.88
C CYS A 83 2.07 -10.67 -4.73
N ILE A 84 3.23 -10.53 -4.10
CA ILE A 84 4.55 -10.52 -4.74
C ILE A 84 4.84 -11.90 -5.34
N GLU A 85 4.68 -12.98 -4.57
CA GLU A 85 4.90 -14.35 -5.05
C GLU A 85 3.88 -14.80 -6.10
N ALA A 86 2.62 -14.38 -5.94
CA ALA A 86 1.53 -14.79 -6.82
C ALA A 86 1.58 -14.10 -8.19
N CYS A 87 2.27 -12.95 -8.32
CA CYS A 87 2.28 -12.18 -9.54
C CYS A 87 3.30 -12.73 -10.55
N PRO A 88 2.87 -13.33 -11.68
CA PRO A 88 3.79 -13.93 -12.66
C PRO A 88 4.65 -12.90 -13.41
N VAL A 89 4.32 -11.62 -13.26
CA VAL A 89 4.97 -10.50 -13.96
C VAL A 89 5.52 -9.44 -12.99
N GLN A 90 5.61 -9.76 -11.70
CA GLN A 90 6.27 -8.95 -10.65
C GLN A 90 5.94 -7.44 -10.70
N ILE A 91 4.66 -7.08 -10.56
CA ILE A 91 4.22 -5.67 -10.53
C ILE A 91 4.16 -5.07 -9.12
N PHE A 92 4.49 -5.85 -8.09
CA PHE A 92 4.50 -5.43 -6.71
C PHE A 92 5.94 -5.38 -6.21
N GLN A 93 6.24 -4.37 -5.42
CA GLN A 93 7.49 -4.19 -4.70
C GLN A 93 7.18 -3.67 -3.31
N TRP A 94 8.12 -3.83 -2.39
CA TRP A 94 8.05 -3.26 -1.04
C TRP A 94 8.45 -1.78 -1.05
N TYR A 95 7.54 -0.88 -0.64
CA TYR A 95 7.77 0.56 -0.76
C TYR A 95 8.88 1.07 0.16
N ARG A 96 9.01 0.57 1.40
CA ARG A 96 10.03 1.09 2.35
C ARG A 96 11.44 0.75 1.92
N THR A 97 11.60 -0.36 1.20
CA THR A 97 12.90 -0.74 0.65
C THR A 97 13.34 0.17 -0.50
N ASP A 98 12.39 0.77 -1.25
CA ASP A 98 12.68 1.86 -2.20
C ASP A 98 12.96 3.16 -1.45
N LYS A 99 12.05 3.52 -0.53
CA LYS A 99 12.13 4.74 0.28
C LYS A 99 11.52 4.53 1.66
N ASP A 100 12.37 4.47 2.68
CA ASP A 100 11.95 4.25 4.07
C ASP A 100 11.33 5.53 4.67
N ILE A 101 10.01 5.64 4.52
CA ILE A 101 9.16 6.71 5.06
C ILE A 101 7.85 6.11 5.58
N SER A 102 7.10 6.88 6.37
CA SER A 102 5.81 6.44 6.88
C SER A 102 4.82 6.17 5.75
N GLY A 103 3.87 5.25 5.99
CA GLY A 103 2.85 4.94 4.97
C GLY A 103 2.04 6.17 4.56
N ILE A 104 1.76 7.09 5.50
CA ILE A 104 1.04 8.33 5.20
C ILE A 104 1.89 9.31 4.39
N ASP A 105 3.20 9.36 4.62
CA ASP A 105 4.09 10.17 3.80
C ASP A 105 4.20 9.57 2.40
N ALA A 106 4.26 8.24 2.28
CA ALA A 106 4.33 7.54 0.99
C ALA A 106 3.11 7.81 0.10
N VAL A 107 1.89 7.70 0.64
CA VAL A 107 0.67 7.98 -0.16
C VAL A 107 0.47 9.46 -0.50
N ASN A 108 1.13 10.36 0.23
CA ASN A 108 1.14 11.80 -0.04
C ASN A 108 2.35 12.26 -0.85
N ASP A 109 3.30 11.36 -1.15
CA ASP A 109 4.52 11.70 -1.86
C ASP A 109 4.24 11.90 -3.35
N THR A 110 4.41 13.14 -3.81
CA THR A 110 4.25 13.50 -5.23
C THR A 110 5.55 13.51 -6.01
N THR A 111 6.67 13.09 -5.39
CA THR A 111 7.97 12.98 -6.06
C THR A 111 8.07 11.68 -6.87
N GLU A 112 9.01 11.65 -7.81
CA GLU A 112 9.31 10.44 -8.56
C GLU A 112 10.06 9.45 -7.68
N TRP A 113 9.55 8.23 -7.60
CA TRP A 113 10.16 7.10 -6.92
C TRP A 113 11.17 6.42 -7.85
N LYS A 114 12.17 5.75 -7.28
CA LYS A 114 13.19 5.09 -8.08
C LYS A 114 12.75 3.73 -8.60
N GLY A 115 11.71 3.13 -8.01
CA GLY A 115 11.27 1.79 -8.38
C GLY A 115 12.31 0.73 -8.04
N GLU A 116 13.12 0.97 -7.00
CA GLU A 116 14.21 0.08 -6.55
C GLU A 116 13.80 -0.78 -5.34
N GLY A 117 12.51 -0.87 -5.05
CA GLY A 117 12.00 -1.70 -3.97
C GLY A 117 12.23 -3.18 -4.25
N THR A 118 12.47 -3.95 -3.19
CA THR A 118 12.66 -5.40 -3.29
C THR A 118 11.36 -6.07 -3.73
N THR A 119 11.50 -7.14 -4.52
CA THR A 119 10.40 -7.87 -5.16
C THR A 119 10.34 -9.34 -4.70
N GLU A 120 10.94 -9.62 -3.55
CA GLU A 120 10.92 -10.91 -2.88
C GLU A 120 10.12 -10.81 -1.58
N LYS A 121 9.21 -11.76 -1.34
CA LYS A 121 8.28 -11.70 -0.20
C LYS A 121 8.98 -11.53 1.15
N GLU A 122 10.11 -12.21 1.35
CA GLU A 122 10.85 -12.18 2.63
C GLU A 122 11.86 -11.04 2.73
N GLU A 123 11.95 -10.17 1.71
CA GLU A 123 12.83 -9.00 1.69
C GLU A 123 12.13 -7.68 2.07
N ARG A 124 10.91 -7.75 2.60
CA ARG A 124 10.25 -6.59 3.24
C ARG A 124 11.10 -6.04 4.37
N LEU A 125 11.07 -4.73 4.57
CA LEU A 125 11.76 -4.12 5.70
C LEU A 125 11.16 -4.61 7.04
N ASP A 126 9.83 -4.60 7.13
CA ASP A 126 9.02 -5.08 8.25
C ASP A 126 7.52 -5.15 7.87
N PHE A 127 6.61 -5.32 8.83
CA PHE A 127 5.18 -5.48 8.55
C PHE A 127 4.43 -4.16 8.26
N THR A 128 5.11 -3.02 8.34
CA THR A 128 4.59 -1.72 7.87
C THR A 128 4.90 -1.46 6.41
N ASP A 129 5.77 -2.26 5.79
CA ASP A 129 6.11 -2.23 4.37
C ASP A 129 4.97 -2.85 3.54
N LYS A 130 4.24 -2.04 2.77
CA LYS A 130 2.94 -2.38 2.16
C LYS A 130 3.00 -2.68 0.67
#